data_AF-A0A2Z6EZM2-F1
#
_entry.id   AF-A0A2Z6EZM2-F1
#
_cell.length_a   1.000
_cell.length_b   1.000
_cell.length_c   1.000
_cell.angle_alpha   90.00
_cell.angle_beta   90.00
_cell.angle_gamma   90.00
#
_symmetry.space_group_name_H-M   'P 1'
#
loop_
_entity.id
_entity.type
_entity.pdbx_description
1 polymer ?
#
loop_
_entity_poly.entity_id
_entity_poly.type
_entity_poly.pdbx_seq_one_letter_code
_entity_poly.pdbx_strand_id
1 'polypeptide(L)'
;MAKIAHEPVKRAMSRIRELSADEEARRLAFVRERALRDEVSQLNEARQEGRQEGRQEGIKEGQKKGRQEANAETARNLIKTNALTDEQIAQATGLTQAEVAQLRAEQQG
;
A
#
# COMPACT_ATOMS: atom_id res chain seq x y z
N MET A 1 -14.03 53.99 -25.36
CA MET A 1 -13.84 54.10 -23.90
C MET A 1 -13.65 55.57 -23.54
N ALA A 2 -14.48 56.11 -22.65
CA ALA A 2 -14.38 57.51 -22.26
C ALA A 2 -13.02 57.76 -21.58
N LYS A 3 -12.26 58.77 -22.07
CA LYS A 3 -11.01 59.18 -21.44
C LYS A 3 -11.36 59.79 -20.08
N ILE A 4 -11.13 59.06 -19.00
CA ILE A 4 -11.30 59.55 -17.64
C ILE A 4 -10.26 60.65 -17.43
N ALA A 5 -10.67 61.91 -17.57
CA ALA A 5 -9.81 63.08 -17.48
C ALA A 5 -9.62 63.60 -16.04
N HIS A 6 -10.45 63.13 -15.10
CA HIS A 6 -10.43 63.60 -13.72
C HIS A 6 -9.33 62.91 -12.90
N GLU A 7 -8.28 63.66 -12.59
CA GLU A 7 -7.05 63.15 -11.96
C GLU A 7 -7.26 62.41 -10.62
N PRO A 8 -8.17 62.84 -9.73
CA PRO A 8 -8.52 62.07 -8.54
C PRO A 8 -9.04 60.66 -8.83
N VAL A 9 -9.86 60.48 -9.88
CA VAL A 9 -10.41 59.16 -10.24
C VAL A 9 -9.31 58.26 -10.80
N LYS A 10 -8.41 58.83 -11.60
CA LYS A 10 -7.24 58.10 -12.13
C LYS A 10 -6.31 57.64 -11.01
N ARG A 11 -6.05 58.49 -10.01
CA ARG A 11 -5.26 58.13 -8.81
C ARG A 11 -5.93 57.05 -7.97
N ALA A 12 -7.24 57.14 -7.75
CA ALA A 12 -8.00 56.09 -7.06
C ALA A 12 -7.93 54.74 -7.79
N MET A 13 -8.09 54.74 -9.12
CA MET A 13 -8.00 53.53 -9.93
C MET A 13 -6.61 52.90 -9.94
N SER A 14 -5.54 53.70 -10.01
CA SER A 14 -4.16 53.20 -9.88
C SER A 14 -3.93 52.56 -8.51
N ARG A 15 -4.41 53.20 -7.44
CA ARG A 15 -4.26 52.68 -6.07
C ARG A 15 -5.00 51.37 -5.86
N ILE A 16 -6.21 51.23 -6.40
CA ILE A 16 -6.97 49.98 -6.36
C ILE A 16 -6.21 48.88 -7.10
N ARG A 17 -5.67 49.15 -8.30
CA ARG A 17 -4.89 48.15 -9.05
C ARG A 17 -3.66 47.66 -8.29
N GLU A 18 -2.92 48.57 -7.64
CA GLU A 18 -1.77 48.19 -6.80
C GLU A 18 -2.19 47.30 -5.62
N LEU A 19 -3.23 47.69 -4.89
CA LEU A 19 -3.74 46.92 -3.76
C LEU A 19 -4.29 45.55 -4.19
N SER A 20 -5.01 45.50 -5.31
CA SER A 20 -5.54 44.26 -5.88
C SER A 20 -4.41 43.35 -6.37
N ALA A 21 -3.35 43.88 -6.98
CA ALA A 21 -2.20 43.07 -7.39
C ALA A 21 -1.49 42.42 -6.19
N ASP A 22 -1.36 43.14 -5.06
CA ASP A 22 -0.81 42.61 -3.81
C ASP A 22 -1.73 41.55 -3.18
N GLU A 23 -3.05 41.75 -3.23
CA GLU A 23 -4.03 40.75 -2.77
C GLU A 23 -4.04 39.49 -3.65
N GLU A 24 -4.00 39.62 -4.97
CA GLU A 24 -3.90 38.52 -5.92
C GLU A 24 -2.61 37.72 -5.72
N ALA A 25 -1.48 38.41 -5.53
CA ALA A 25 -0.19 37.76 -5.25
C ALA A 25 -0.25 36.95 -3.94
N ARG A 26 -0.84 37.50 -2.88
CA ARG A 26 -1.07 36.77 -1.61
C ARG A 26 -1.97 35.55 -1.80
N ARG A 27 -3.08 35.70 -2.55
CA ARG A 27 -4.00 34.59 -2.85
C ARG A 27 -3.30 33.50 -3.64
N LEU A 28 -2.51 33.85 -4.66
CA LEU A 28 -1.76 32.88 -5.46
C LEU A 28 -0.72 32.14 -4.62
N ALA A 29 0.01 32.87 -3.75
CA ALA A 29 0.97 32.26 -2.83
C ALA A 29 0.29 31.26 -1.88
N PHE A 30 -0.86 31.63 -1.30
CA PHE A 30 -1.65 30.75 -0.44
C PHE A 30 -2.14 29.50 -1.17
N VAL A 31 -2.70 29.66 -2.37
CA VAL A 31 -3.17 28.52 -3.20
C VAL A 31 -2.01 27.59 -3.54
N ARG A 32 -0.85 28.14 -3.90
CA ARG A 32 0.35 27.36 -4.19
C ARG A 32 0.84 26.60 -2.96
N GLU A 33 0.91 27.26 -1.80
CA GLU A 33 1.32 26.61 -0.56
C GLU A 33 0.37 25.48 -0.18
N ARG A 34 -0.95 25.70 -0.32
CA ARG A 34 -1.95 24.65 -0.11
C ARG A 34 -1.76 23.48 -1.06
N ALA A 35 -1.60 23.74 -2.35
CA ALA A 35 -1.38 22.68 -3.35
C ALA A 35 -0.13 21.84 -3.03
N LEU A 36 0.97 22.48 -2.62
CA LEU A 36 2.19 21.78 -2.21
C LEU A 36 1.97 20.93 -0.95
N ARG A 37 1.22 21.42 0.03
CA ARG A 37 0.88 20.65 1.23
C ARG A 37 0.00 19.45 0.89
N ASP A 38 -1.00 19.64 0.03
CA ASP A 38 -1.91 18.58 -0.40
C ASP A 38 -1.13 17.48 -1.17
N GLU A 39 -0.21 17.87 -2.06
CA GLU A 39 0.68 16.94 -2.78
C GLU A 39 1.57 16.13 -1.81
N VAL A 40 2.20 16.80 -0.84
CA VAL A 40 3.03 16.12 0.17
C VAL A 40 2.21 15.15 1.01
N SER A 41 1.00 15.54 1.42
CA SER A 41 0.08 14.67 2.15
C SER A 41 -0.30 13.43 1.34
N GLN A 42 -0.69 13.61 0.08
CA GLN A 42 -1.04 12.50 -0.81
C GLN A 42 0.12 11.53 -1.02
N LEU A 43 1.34 12.05 -1.22
CA LEU A 43 2.53 11.20 -1.37
C LEU A 43 2.86 10.42 -0.08
N ASN A 44 2.67 11.05 1.08
CA ASN A 44 2.89 10.39 2.37
C ASN A 44 1.87 9.29 2.63
N GLU A 45 0.59 9.56 2.32
CA GLU A 45 -0.50 8.60 2.43
C GLU A 45 -0.25 7.39 1.52
N ALA A 46 0.03 7.61 0.23
CA ALA A 46 0.34 6.54 -0.72
C ALA A 46 1.55 5.68 -0.28
N ARG A 47 2.61 6.31 0.26
CA ARG A 47 3.76 5.58 0.82
C ARG A 47 3.41 4.80 2.08
N GLN A 48 2.49 5.30 2.90
CA GLN A 48 2.05 4.63 4.10
C GLN A 48 1.15 3.44 3.76
N GLU A 49 0.22 3.60 2.83
CA GLU A 49 -0.63 2.52 2.30
C GLU A 49 0.21 1.42 1.67
N GLY A 50 1.09 1.74 0.72
CA GLY A 50 1.93 0.73 0.08
C GLY A 50 2.82 -0.05 1.07
N ARG A 51 3.31 0.61 2.12
CA ARG A 51 4.04 -0.08 3.21
C ARG A 51 3.14 -0.97 4.06
N GLN A 52 1.89 -0.57 4.30
CA GLN A 52 0.94 -1.37 5.07
C GLN A 52 0.50 -2.60 4.26
N GLU A 53 0.12 -2.40 3.01
CA GLU A 53 -0.26 -3.48 2.09
C GLU A 53 0.88 -4.49 1.94
N GLY A 54 2.09 -4.03 1.60
CA GLY A 54 3.24 -4.93 1.45
C GLY A 54 3.57 -5.72 2.72
N ARG A 55 3.40 -5.12 3.91
CA ARG A 55 3.54 -5.86 5.18
C ARG A 55 2.44 -6.89 5.37
N GLN A 56 1.18 -6.53 5.11
CA GLN A 56 0.05 -7.45 5.27
C GLN A 56 0.15 -8.63 4.29
N GLU A 57 0.49 -8.37 3.04
CA GLU A 57 0.70 -9.40 2.02
C GLU A 57 1.87 -10.32 2.40
N GLY A 58 3.01 -9.74 2.80
CA GLY A 58 4.16 -10.52 3.24
C GLY A 58 3.86 -11.41 4.46
N ILE A 59 3.08 -10.92 5.43
CA ILE A 59 2.65 -11.73 6.58
C ILE A 59 1.73 -12.87 6.13
N LYS A 60 0.75 -12.59 5.27
CA LYS A 60 -0.19 -13.61 4.77
C LYS A 60 0.54 -14.70 3.98
N GLU A 61 1.43 -14.31 3.07
CA GLU A 61 2.22 -15.25 2.27
C GLU A 61 3.16 -16.07 3.16
N GLY A 62 3.85 -15.41 4.10
CA GLY A 62 4.73 -16.08 5.07
C GLY A 62 3.99 -17.08 5.95
N GLN A 63 2.80 -16.74 6.44
CA GLN A 63 1.96 -17.66 7.22
C GLN A 63 1.49 -18.85 6.39
N LYS A 64 1.09 -18.62 5.13
CA LYS A 64 0.64 -19.70 4.24
C LYS A 64 1.80 -20.66 3.94
N LYS A 65 2.97 -20.13 3.58
CA LYS A 65 4.17 -20.92 3.30
C LYS A 65 4.63 -21.68 4.55
N GLY A 66 4.71 -21.01 5.70
CA GLY A 66 5.08 -21.64 6.96
C GLY A 66 4.11 -22.76 7.38
N ARG A 67 2.80 -22.58 7.16
CA ARG A 67 1.83 -23.65 7.40
C ARG A 67 2.04 -24.84 6.46
N GLN A 68 2.26 -24.60 5.18
CA GLN A 68 2.53 -25.68 4.21
C GLN A 68 3.80 -26.44 4.56
N GLU A 69 4.88 -25.74 4.91
CA GLU A 69 6.14 -26.35 5.33
C GLU A 69 5.97 -27.16 6.63
N ALA A 70 5.27 -26.63 7.63
CA ALA A 70 5.00 -27.33 8.88
C ALA A 70 4.12 -28.59 8.67
N ASN A 71 3.12 -28.51 7.79
CA ASN A 71 2.29 -29.66 7.43
C ASN A 71 3.10 -30.74 6.72
N ALA A 72 3.96 -30.36 5.77
CA ALA A 72 4.86 -31.28 5.07
C ALA A 72 5.89 -31.91 6.02
N GLU A 73 6.47 -31.15 6.94
CA GLU A 73 7.37 -31.66 7.96
C GLU A 73 6.67 -32.65 8.91
N THR A 74 5.47 -32.31 9.35
CA THR A 74 4.64 -33.21 10.17
C THR A 74 4.35 -34.50 9.42
N ALA A 75 3.95 -34.42 8.13
CA ALA A 75 3.72 -35.59 7.30
C ALA A 75 4.97 -36.46 7.17
N ARG A 76 6.14 -35.85 6.91
CA ARG A 76 7.43 -36.53 6.86
C ARG A 76 7.76 -37.25 8.17
N ASN A 77 7.47 -36.65 9.31
CA ASN A 77 7.69 -37.27 10.62
C ASN A 77 6.74 -38.44 10.86
N LEU A 78 5.47 -38.31 10.46
CA LEU A 78 4.48 -39.39 10.55
C LEU A 78 4.82 -40.56 9.62
N ILE A 79 5.27 -40.30 8.39
CA ILE A 79 5.72 -41.34 7.44
C ILE A 79 6.86 -42.16 8.06
N LYS A 80 7.84 -41.50 8.70
CA LYS A 80 8.97 -42.17 9.37
C LYS A 80 8.55 -43.13 10.49
N THR A 81 7.39 -42.92 11.12
CA THR A 81 6.89 -43.85 12.14
C THR A 81 6.42 -45.18 11.55
N ASN A 82 6.16 -45.22 10.24
CA ASN A 82 5.67 -46.38 9.47
C ASN A 82 4.38 -47.03 10.04
N ALA A 83 3.66 -46.32 10.91
CA ALA A 83 2.47 -46.82 11.61
C ALA A 83 1.16 -46.35 10.96
N LEU A 84 1.22 -45.33 10.10
CA LEU A 84 0.06 -44.65 9.54
C LEU A 84 -0.01 -44.80 8.02
N THR A 85 -1.23 -44.93 7.53
CA THR A 85 -1.56 -44.92 6.10
C THR A 85 -1.50 -43.50 5.53
N ASP A 86 -1.33 -43.36 4.21
CA ASP A 86 -1.29 -42.04 3.56
C ASP A 86 -2.58 -41.26 3.75
N GLU A 87 -3.71 -41.96 3.84
CA GLU A 87 -5.03 -41.40 4.09
C GLU A 87 -5.15 -40.81 5.50
N GLN A 88 -4.63 -41.49 6.52
CA GLN A 88 -4.57 -40.99 7.90
C GLN A 88 -3.60 -39.79 8.04
N ILE A 89 -2.46 -39.84 7.34
CA ILE A 89 -1.47 -38.75 7.38
C ILE A 89 -2.04 -37.50 6.68
N ALA A 90 -2.70 -37.67 5.54
CA ALA A 90 -3.41 -36.60 4.84
C ALA A 90 -4.46 -35.93 5.76
N GLN A 91 -5.27 -36.73 6.45
CA GLN A 91 -6.26 -36.22 7.40
C GLN A 91 -5.62 -35.47 8.59
N ALA A 92 -4.51 -35.96 9.14
CA ALA A 92 -3.85 -35.35 10.29
C ALA A 92 -3.10 -34.05 9.95
N THR A 93 -2.59 -33.93 8.72
CA THR A 93 -1.74 -32.80 8.29
C THR A 93 -2.48 -31.80 7.41
N GLY A 94 -3.69 -32.13 6.94
CA GLY A 94 -4.43 -31.31 5.99
C GLY A 94 -3.82 -31.28 4.58
N LEU A 95 -2.94 -32.24 4.27
CA LEU A 95 -2.41 -32.47 2.93
C LEU A 95 -3.33 -33.40 2.14
N THR A 96 -3.18 -33.41 0.82
CA THR A 96 -3.80 -34.40 -0.05
C THR A 96 -3.06 -35.74 0.00
N GLN A 97 -3.75 -36.84 -0.28
CA GLN A 97 -3.11 -38.16 -0.35
C GLN A 97 -1.99 -38.20 -1.39
N ALA A 98 -2.13 -37.46 -2.50
CA ALA A 98 -1.10 -37.36 -3.53
C ALA A 98 0.17 -36.67 -3.03
N GLU A 99 0.04 -35.56 -2.27
CA GLU A 99 1.19 -34.89 -1.65
C GLU A 99 1.89 -35.80 -0.62
N VAL A 100 1.12 -36.54 0.18
CA VAL A 100 1.68 -37.50 1.14
C VAL A 100 2.40 -38.65 0.43
N ALA A 101 1.82 -39.21 -0.63
CA ALA A 101 2.43 -40.27 -1.42
C ALA A 101 3.74 -39.80 -2.08
N GLN A 102 3.78 -38.56 -2.58
CA GLN A 102 5.00 -37.95 -3.11
C GLN A 102 6.06 -37.80 -2.02
N LEU A 103 5.70 -37.27 -0.85
CA LEU A 103 6.63 -37.14 0.29
C LEU A 103 7.16 -38.50 0.76
N ARG A 104 6.35 -39.56 0.67
CA ARG A 104 6.76 -40.94 0.99
C ARG A 104 7.77 -41.48 -0.03
N ALA A 105 7.54 -41.25 -1.32
CA ALA A 105 8.47 -41.63 -2.38
C ALA A 105 9.82 -40.91 -2.26
N GLU A 106 9.81 -39.60 -1.92
CA GLU A 106 11.02 -38.80 -1.69
C GLU A 106 11.87 -39.27 -0.49
N GLN A 107 11.27 -39.97 0.48
CA GLN A 107 12.00 -40.53 1.63
C GLN A 107 12.53 -41.95 1.42
N GLN A 108 12.05 -42.65 0.39
CA GLN A 108 12.42 -44.03 0.08
C GLN A 108 13.42 -44.15 -1.07
N GLY A 109 13.67 -43.05 -1.80
CA GLY A 109 14.79 -42.91 -2.74
C GLY A 109 16.04 -42.36 -2.07
#